data_AF-A0A7J8WA68-F1
#
_entry.id   AF-A0A7J8WA68-F1
#
_cell.length_a   1.000
_cell.length_b   1.000
_cell.length_c   1.000
_cell.angle_alpha   90.00
_cell.angle_beta   90.00
_cell.angle_gamma   90.00
#
_symmetry.space_group_name_H-M   'P 1'
#
loop_
_entity.id
_entity.type
_entity.pdbx_description
1 polymer ?
#
loop_
_entity_poly.entity_id
_entity_poly.type
_entity_poly.pdbx_seq_one_letter_code
_entity_poly.pdbx_strand_id
1 'polypeptide(L)'
;MAGESLTPGGYLNVGSIDCVDEIDAQQLLGYTLYKDGKEARVSFPLEKFQSHVAGRTFHNGRFIQRLRKKVASLHNVSLEQGTVTSLIEENGIVKGVHYKNGNGKLLTTYAPLTIVCDGCFSNLRRSLCYSKVDIPSYFVGLTLTNCNLPKENYGAIILAHPSPIVFYQISSTEIRCMVNVPSENVPSVSNDALNMRHAITGGGMTVALSDVVILRDLLRPLHDLSDASTISKYLESFYTLRK
;
A
#
# COMPACT_ATOMS: atom_id res chain seq x y z
N MET A 1 -4.96 2.14 -10.55
CA MET A 1 -5.04 3.15 -9.46
C MET A 1 -5.27 2.41 -8.17
N ALA A 2 -4.40 2.57 -7.17
CA ALA A 2 -4.48 1.85 -5.91
C ALA A 2 -3.92 2.74 -4.79
N GLY A 3 -4.28 2.45 -3.53
CA GLY A 3 -3.70 3.12 -2.36
C GLY A 3 -4.26 4.53 -2.09
N GLU A 4 -5.58 4.69 -2.16
CA GLU A 4 -6.26 5.98 -1.90
C GLU A 4 -6.96 6.03 -0.54
N SER A 5 -6.78 5.01 0.32
CA SER A 5 -7.42 4.94 1.63
C SER A 5 -6.50 4.35 2.69
N LEU A 6 -6.41 5.03 3.84
CA LEU A 6 -5.87 4.50 5.08
C LEU A 6 -7.02 4.21 6.04
N THR A 7 -7.06 2.98 6.56
CA THR A 7 -7.98 2.63 7.65
C THR A 7 -7.52 3.29 8.96
N PRO A 8 -8.36 3.38 10.00
CA PRO A 8 -7.95 3.97 11.28
C PRO A 8 -6.68 3.34 11.88
N GLY A 9 -6.50 2.03 11.76
CA GLY A 9 -5.27 1.35 12.18
C GLY A 9 -4.04 1.78 11.37
N GLY A 10 -4.18 1.94 10.05
CA GLY A 10 -3.10 2.43 9.18
C GLY A 10 -2.75 3.88 9.46
N TYR A 11 -3.74 4.70 9.80
CA TYR A 11 -3.57 6.08 10.23
C TYR A 11 -2.73 6.18 11.52
N LEU A 12 -2.93 5.25 12.47
CA LEU A 12 -2.20 5.24 13.75
C LEU A 12 -0.79 4.65 13.65
N ASN A 13 -0.58 3.65 12.78
CA ASN A 13 0.60 2.79 12.81
C ASN A 13 1.90 3.46 12.33
N VAL A 14 1.83 4.63 11.70
CA VAL A 14 3.00 5.35 11.22
C VAL A 14 2.89 6.80 11.59
N GLY A 15 3.96 7.37 12.14
CA GLY A 15 4.14 8.81 12.34
C GLY A 15 4.21 9.62 11.03
N SER A 16 3.50 9.17 10.01
CA SER A 16 3.21 9.77 8.71
C SER A 16 1.79 10.37 8.68
N ILE A 17 1.19 10.60 9.84
CA ILE A 17 -0.10 11.29 9.98
C ILE A 17 -0.01 12.69 9.33
N ASP A 18 1.10 13.38 9.49
CA ASP A 18 1.37 14.66 8.84
C ASP A 18 1.43 14.59 7.30
N CYS A 19 1.71 13.41 6.73
CA CYS A 19 1.72 13.23 5.27
C CYS A 19 0.33 13.20 4.65
N VAL A 20 -0.74 13.02 5.44
CA VAL A 20 -2.12 13.18 4.96
C VAL A 20 -2.66 14.60 5.16
N ASP A 21 -1.89 15.47 5.83
CA ASP A 21 -2.27 16.87 6.01
C ASP A 21 -1.95 17.69 4.75
N GLU A 22 -2.75 18.73 4.51
CA GLU A 22 -2.62 19.69 3.39
C GLU A 22 -2.58 19.03 1.98
N ILE A 23 -3.08 17.81 1.83
CA ILE A 23 -3.24 17.15 0.53
C ILE A 23 -4.71 17.04 0.08
N ASP A 24 -5.60 17.75 0.80
CA ASP A 24 -7.05 17.66 0.65
C ASP A 24 -7.57 16.23 0.91
N ALA A 25 -6.97 15.56 1.91
CA ALA A 25 -7.44 14.26 2.37
C ALA A 25 -8.80 14.40 3.06
N GLN A 26 -9.69 13.45 2.80
CA GLN A 26 -11.04 13.42 3.33
C GLN A 26 -11.11 12.46 4.52
N GLN A 27 -11.97 12.79 5.49
CA GLN A 27 -12.23 11.90 6.63
C GLN A 27 -13.14 10.75 6.19
N LEU A 28 -12.82 9.54 6.65
CA LEU A 28 -13.64 8.35 6.42
C LEU A 28 -13.97 7.68 7.77
N LEU A 29 -15.25 7.72 8.14
CA LEU A 29 -15.79 7.17 9.39
C LEU A 29 -16.36 5.76 9.23
N GLY A 30 -16.57 5.31 7.99
CA GLY A 30 -17.08 4.00 7.67
C GLY A 30 -17.70 3.95 6.28
N TYR A 31 -18.58 2.97 6.07
CA TYR A 31 -19.29 2.77 4.81
C TYR A 31 -20.79 2.61 5.03
N THR A 32 -21.57 3.03 4.04
CA THR A 32 -22.99 2.66 3.91
C THR A 32 -23.12 1.60 2.83
N LEU A 33 -23.68 0.45 3.19
CA LEU A 33 -23.97 -0.63 2.27
C LEU A 33 -25.37 -0.44 1.71
N TYR A 34 -25.51 -0.53 0.40
CA TYR A 34 -26.78 -0.44 -0.33
C TYR A 34 -27.06 -1.77 -1.02
N LYS A 35 -28.26 -2.32 -0.81
CA LYS A 35 -28.71 -3.55 -1.46
C LYS A 35 -30.23 -3.57 -1.57
N ASP A 36 -30.76 -3.82 -2.76
CA ASP A 36 -32.20 -4.00 -3.02
C ASP A 36 -33.07 -2.89 -2.42
N GLY A 37 -32.63 -1.62 -2.57
CA GLY A 37 -33.30 -0.44 -2.03
C GLY A 37 -33.17 -0.24 -0.51
N LYS A 38 -32.46 -1.12 0.20
CA LYS A 38 -32.17 -1.02 1.63
C LYS A 38 -30.77 -0.47 1.87
N GLU A 39 -30.57 0.16 3.02
CA GLU A 39 -29.25 0.63 3.46
C GLU A 39 -28.89 0.15 4.87
N ALA A 40 -27.60 -0.09 5.10
CA ALA A 40 -27.03 -0.39 6.41
C ALA A 40 -25.71 0.37 6.59
N ARG A 41 -25.54 1.05 7.73
CA ARG A 41 -24.32 1.78 8.04
C ARG A 41 -23.36 0.91 8.85
N VAL A 42 -22.11 0.85 8.42
CA VAL A 42 -21.01 0.18 9.12
C VAL A 42 -19.96 1.23 9.44
N SER A 43 -19.87 1.58 10.72
CA SER A 43 -18.92 2.56 11.24
C SER A 43 -17.64 1.87 11.72
N PHE A 44 -16.51 2.54 11.61
CA PHE A 44 -15.30 2.08 12.28
C PHE A 44 -15.46 2.18 13.81
N PRO A 45 -14.89 1.24 14.58
CA PRO A 45 -14.94 1.27 16.04
C PRO A 45 -13.95 2.31 16.57
N LEU A 46 -14.40 3.57 16.66
CA LEU A 46 -13.56 4.72 16.99
C LEU A 46 -13.62 5.13 18.48
N GLU A 47 -14.47 4.49 19.27
CA GLU A 47 -14.84 4.92 20.63
C GLU A 47 -13.67 4.95 21.62
N LYS A 48 -12.65 4.12 21.37
CA LYS A 48 -11.45 4.00 22.21
C LYS A 48 -10.30 4.92 21.77
N PHE A 49 -10.48 5.66 20.67
CA PHE A 49 -9.45 6.50 20.10
C PHE A 49 -9.74 7.99 20.34
N GLN A 50 -8.71 8.82 20.16
CA GLN A 50 -8.89 10.28 20.20
C GLN A 50 -9.78 10.74 19.04
N SER A 51 -10.52 11.83 19.23
CA SER A 51 -11.53 12.33 18.27
C SER A 51 -11.01 12.60 16.86
N HIS A 52 -9.71 12.90 16.72
CA HIS A 52 -9.08 13.16 15.42
C HIS A 52 -8.79 11.87 14.62
N VAL A 53 -8.84 10.71 15.27
CA VAL A 53 -8.56 9.39 14.68
C VAL A 53 -9.76 8.95 13.85
N ALA A 54 -9.53 8.82 12.54
CA ALA A 54 -10.49 8.25 11.60
C ALA A 54 -9.74 7.73 10.38
N GLY A 55 -10.43 7.01 9.50
CA GLY A 55 -9.88 6.69 8.19
C GLY A 55 -9.60 7.97 7.41
N ARG A 56 -8.73 7.87 6.41
CA ARG A 56 -8.42 8.95 5.48
C ARG A 56 -8.46 8.45 4.05
N THR A 57 -9.04 9.24 3.17
CA THR A 57 -9.03 8.98 1.72
C THR A 57 -8.44 10.17 0.99
N PHE A 58 -7.72 9.93 -0.10
CA PHE A 58 -6.93 10.96 -0.77
C PHE A 58 -6.48 10.52 -2.16
N HIS A 59 -6.03 11.47 -2.97
CA HIS A 59 -5.24 11.18 -4.16
C HIS A 59 -3.90 10.52 -3.78
N ASN A 60 -3.69 9.27 -4.19
CA ASN A 60 -2.48 8.50 -3.87
C ASN A 60 -1.19 9.27 -4.24
N GLY A 61 -1.16 9.91 -5.41
CA GLY A 61 0.01 10.67 -5.87
C GLY A 61 0.41 11.79 -4.91
N ARG A 62 -0.55 12.50 -4.30
CA ARG A 62 -0.25 13.58 -3.34
C ARG A 62 0.38 13.01 -2.06
N PHE A 63 -0.19 11.92 -1.55
CA PHE A 63 0.33 11.23 -0.37
C PHE A 63 1.75 10.66 -0.59
N ILE A 64 1.99 9.98 -1.72
CA ILE A 64 3.32 9.45 -2.06
C ILE A 64 4.35 10.58 -2.19
N GLN A 65 3.99 11.72 -2.77
CA GLN A 65 4.89 12.86 -2.86
C GLN A 65 5.20 13.48 -1.49
N ARG A 66 4.22 13.55 -0.57
CA ARG A 66 4.47 13.95 0.82
C ARG A 66 5.45 13.01 1.51
N LEU A 67 5.26 11.70 1.40
CA LEU A 67 6.16 10.70 1.95
C LEU A 67 7.59 10.85 1.40
N ARG A 68 7.74 10.99 0.07
CA ARG A 68 9.05 11.19 -0.56
C ARG A 68 9.74 12.46 -0.07
N LYS A 69 9.02 13.58 0.03
CA LYS A 69 9.56 14.85 0.54
C LYS A 69 10.02 14.72 1.99
N LYS A 70 9.22 14.08 2.85
CA LYS A 70 9.57 13.85 4.26
C LYS A 70 10.84 13.00 4.38
N VAL A 71 10.92 11.90 3.64
CA VAL A 71 12.10 11.01 3.62
C VAL A 71 13.33 11.71 3.04
N ALA A 72 13.19 12.53 2.00
CA ALA A 72 14.29 13.30 1.40
C ALA A 72 14.94 14.30 2.37
N SER A 73 14.21 14.75 3.40
CA SER A 73 14.73 15.68 4.41
C SER A 73 15.61 15.01 5.47
N LEU A 74 15.65 13.67 5.52
CA LEU A 74 16.45 12.93 6.48
C LEU A 74 17.92 12.86 6.04
N HIS A 75 18.83 13.30 6.91
CA HIS A 75 20.27 13.38 6.62
C HIS A 75 20.93 12.03 6.29
N ASN A 76 20.34 10.93 6.76
CA ASN A 76 20.83 9.56 6.56
C ASN A 76 20.12 8.83 5.41
N VAL A 77 19.40 9.54 4.56
CA VAL A 77 18.71 8.97 3.40
C VAL A 77 19.18 9.63 2.11
N SER A 78 19.50 8.81 1.12
CA SER A 78 19.78 9.25 -0.25
C SER A 78 18.70 8.71 -1.18
N LEU A 79 18.15 9.58 -2.04
CA LEU A 79 17.16 9.20 -3.04
C LEU A 79 17.80 9.18 -4.41
N GLU A 80 17.69 8.06 -5.11
CA GLU A 80 18.14 7.92 -6.48
C GLU A 80 16.99 7.58 -7.42
N GLN A 81 16.92 8.28 -8.55
CA GLN A 81 15.98 7.98 -9.62
C GLN A 81 16.59 6.94 -10.57
N GLY A 82 15.98 5.76 -10.59
CA GLY A 82 16.35 4.70 -11.52
C GLY A 82 15.41 3.50 -11.45
N THR A 83 15.64 2.53 -12.33
CA THR A 83 14.88 1.28 -12.40
C THR A 83 15.82 0.13 -12.08
N VAL A 84 15.57 -0.56 -10.98
CA VAL A 84 16.31 -1.79 -10.62
C VAL A 84 15.97 -2.89 -11.62
N THR A 85 16.99 -3.49 -12.23
CA THR A 85 16.84 -4.52 -13.26
C THR A 85 17.03 -5.93 -12.72
N SER A 86 17.94 -6.11 -11.76
CA SER A 86 18.25 -7.43 -11.18
C SER A 86 18.95 -7.32 -9.83
N LEU A 87 18.88 -8.40 -9.05
CA LEU A 87 19.64 -8.59 -7.82
C LEU A 87 21.03 -9.14 -8.16
N ILE A 88 22.02 -8.76 -7.35
CA ILE A 88 23.37 -9.33 -7.38
C ILE A 88 23.44 -10.34 -6.25
N GLU A 89 23.67 -11.61 -6.58
CA GLU A 89 23.63 -12.71 -5.64
C GLU A 89 24.91 -13.54 -5.70
N GLU A 90 25.47 -13.84 -4.52
CA GLU A 90 26.66 -14.69 -4.36
C GLU A 90 26.36 -15.73 -3.28
N ASN A 91 26.47 -17.01 -3.64
CA ASN A 91 26.23 -18.14 -2.71
C ASN A 91 24.88 -18.08 -1.97
N GLY A 92 23.80 -17.67 -2.64
CA GLY A 92 22.49 -17.53 -2.00
C GLY A 92 22.26 -16.22 -1.24
N ILE A 93 23.24 -15.30 -1.24
CA ILE A 93 23.19 -14.04 -0.49
C ILE A 93 23.15 -12.86 -1.46
N VAL A 94 22.12 -12.03 -1.33
CA VAL A 94 22.02 -10.77 -2.07
C VAL A 94 23.07 -9.78 -1.56
N LYS A 95 23.90 -9.27 -2.47
CA LYS A 95 24.98 -8.29 -2.18
C LYS A 95 24.65 -6.89 -2.66
N GLY A 96 23.65 -6.74 -3.52
CA GLY A 96 23.32 -5.46 -4.13
C GLY A 96 22.37 -5.59 -5.30
N VAL A 97 22.34 -4.55 -6.13
CA VAL A 97 21.44 -4.47 -7.29
C VAL A 97 22.14 -3.86 -8.51
N HIS A 98 21.71 -4.30 -9.68
CA HIS A 98 21.90 -3.56 -10.91
C HIS A 98 20.69 -2.67 -11.18
N TYR A 99 20.92 -1.43 -11.59
CA TYR A 99 19.85 -0.49 -11.93
C TYR A 99 20.22 0.39 -13.11
N LYS A 100 19.22 0.84 -13.85
CA LYS A 100 19.38 1.85 -14.91
C LYS A 100 19.02 3.22 -14.35
N ASN A 101 19.91 4.19 -14.45
CA ASN A 101 19.61 5.57 -14.07
C ASN A 101 18.68 6.25 -15.11
N GLY A 102 18.32 7.51 -14.86
CA GLY A 102 17.47 8.30 -15.78
C GLY A 102 18.00 8.43 -17.21
N ASN A 103 19.30 8.23 -17.44
CA ASN A 103 19.93 8.27 -18.76
C ASN A 103 20.02 6.87 -19.41
N GLY A 104 19.45 5.84 -18.78
CA GLY A 104 19.50 4.46 -19.24
C GLY A 104 20.83 3.73 -19.01
N LYS A 105 21.80 4.39 -18.35
CA LYS A 105 23.11 3.77 -18.03
C LYS A 105 22.92 2.72 -16.94
N LEU A 106 23.40 1.51 -17.20
CA LEU A 106 23.44 0.44 -16.22
C LEU A 106 24.53 0.75 -15.16
N LEU A 107 24.12 0.74 -13.90
CA LEU A 107 24.93 1.00 -12.73
C LEU A 107 24.75 -0.13 -11.72
N THR A 108 25.67 -0.19 -10.77
CA THR A 108 25.70 -1.20 -9.71
C THR A 108 25.83 -0.51 -8.38
N THR A 109 25.08 -0.97 -7.38
CA THR A 109 25.26 -0.57 -5.98
C THR A 109 25.21 -1.79 -5.07
N TYR A 110 25.96 -1.73 -3.97
CA TYR A 110 26.09 -2.81 -3.01
C TYR A 110 25.58 -2.35 -1.64
N ALA A 111 24.92 -3.26 -0.94
CA ALA A 111 24.44 -3.03 0.40
C ALA A 111 24.40 -4.35 1.19
N PRO A 112 24.68 -4.31 2.51
CA PRO A 112 24.60 -5.50 3.35
C PRO A 112 23.16 -6.03 3.48
N LEU A 113 22.16 -5.16 3.34
CA LEU A 113 20.74 -5.52 3.31
C LEU A 113 20.04 -4.79 2.15
N THR A 114 19.33 -5.53 1.31
CA THR A 114 18.50 -4.99 0.22
C THR A 114 17.03 -5.31 0.51
N ILE A 115 16.18 -4.28 0.59
CA ILE A 115 14.73 -4.43 0.80
C ILE A 115 14.01 -4.15 -0.52
N VAL A 116 13.36 -5.17 -1.07
CA VAL A 116 12.58 -5.06 -2.31
C VAL A 116 11.14 -4.64 -2.00
N CYS A 117 10.73 -3.47 -2.48
CA CYS A 117 9.40 -2.86 -2.25
C CYS A 117 8.81 -2.25 -3.54
N ASP A 118 8.92 -2.96 -4.66
CA ASP A 118 8.57 -2.53 -6.03
C ASP A 118 7.10 -2.78 -6.42
N GLY A 119 6.26 -3.15 -5.45
CA GLY A 119 4.80 -3.14 -5.58
C GLY A 119 4.19 -4.37 -6.24
N CYS A 120 2.93 -4.26 -6.65
CA CYS A 120 2.15 -5.40 -7.16
C CYS A 120 2.63 -5.97 -8.49
N PHE A 121 3.50 -5.24 -9.19
CA PHE A 121 4.06 -5.63 -10.48
C PHE A 121 5.57 -5.92 -10.41
N SER A 122 6.04 -6.44 -9.26
CA SER A 122 7.47 -6.67 -9.04
C SER A 122 8.11 -7.52 -10.15
N ASN A 123 9.23 -7.04 -10.68
CA ASN A 123 10.07 -7.81 -11.60
C ASN A 123 11.05 -8.74 -10.87
N LEU A 124 11.27 -8.54 -9.57
CA LEU A 124 12.27 -9.25 -8.77
C LEU A 124 11.69 -10.38 -7.92
N ARG A 125 10.37 -10.40 -7.67
CA ARG A 125 9.78 -11.37 -6.75
C ARG A 125 10.04 -12.82 -7.13
N ARG A 126 10.02 -13.17 -8.43
CA ARG A 126 10.29 -14.55 -8.88
C ARG A 126 11.66 -15.08 -8.47
N SER A 127 12.64 -14.18 -8.31
CA SER A 127 13.97 -14.53 -7.80
C SER A 127 13.99 -14.76 -6.29
N LEU A 128 12.97 -14.28 -5.55
CA LEU A 128 12.93 -14.30 -4.09
C LEU A 128 11.93 -15.33 -3.52
N CYS A 129 10.81 -15.57 -4.20
CA CYS A 129 9.82 -16.55 -3.77
C CYS A 129 8.93 -17.02 -4.94
N TYR A 130 8.47 -18.27 -4.87
CA TYR A 130 7.43 -18.78 -5.75
C TYR A 130 6.07 -18.60 -5.06
N SER A 131 5.21 -17.74 -5.61
CA SER A 131 3.84 -17.58 -5.13
C SER A 131 2.89 -17.52 -6.31
N LYS A 132 2.00 -18.52 -6.42
CA LYS A 132 0.94 -18.48 -7.43
C LYS A 132 -0.01 -17.33 -7.07
N VAL A 133 -0.10 -16.33 -7.94
CA VAL A 133 -1.10 -15.27 -7.82
C VAL A 133 -2.35 -15.71 -8.56
N ASP A 134 -3.49 -15.56 -7.90
CA ASP A 134 -4.81 -15.74 -8.47
C ASP A 134 -5.47 -14.37 -8.61
N ILE A 135 -6.06 -14.10 -9.78
CA ILE A 135 -6.66 -12.80 -10.11
C ILE A 135 -8.11 -13.04 -10.53
N PRO A 136 -9.06 -13.02 -9.57
CA PRO A 136 -10.45 -13.37 -9.83
C PRO A 136 -11.26 -12.24 -10.51
N SER A 137 -10.74 -11.01 -10.48
CA SER A 137 -11.43 -9.81 -10.98
C SER A 137 -10.45 -8.64 -11.15
N TYR A 138 -10.94 -7.55 -11.74
CA TYR A 138 -10.22 -6.27 -11.78
C TYR A 138 -11.16 -5.11 -11.41
N PHE A 139 -10.58 -3.98 -11.02
CA PHE A 139 -11.32 -2.75 -10.75
C PHE A 139 -11.17 -1.74 -11.90
N VAL A 140 -12.29 -1.16 -12.32
CA VAL A 140 -12.31 0.05 -13.13
C VAL A 140 -12.54 1.24 -12.22
N GLY A 141 -11.59 2.18 -12.21
CA GLY A 141 -11.64 3.39 -11.40
C GLY A 141 -12.09 4.60 -12.22
N LEU A 142 -13.10 5.31 -11.73
CA LEU A 142 -13.60 6.57 -12.29
C LEU A 142 -13.48 7.68 -11.25
N THR A 143 -13.23 8.90 -11.69
CA THR A 143 -13.29 10.09 -10.83
C THR A 143 -14.53 10.88 -11.21
N LEU A 144 -15.42 11.08 -10.24
CA LEU A 144 -16.65 11.84 -10.40
C LEU A 144 -16.46 13.22 -9.78
N THR A 145 -16.97 14.24 -10.47
CA THR A 145 -16.96 15.63 -10.02
C THR A 145 -18.41 16.14 -9.95
N ASN A 146 -18.64 17.20 -9.17
CA ASN A 146 -19.95 17.85 -9.04
C ASN A 146 -21.06 16.91 -8.52
N CYS A 147 -20.70 15.96 -7.65
CA CYS A 147 -21.66 15.09 -6.98
C CYS A 147 -21.25 14.88 -5.52
N ASN A 148 -22.23 14.54 -4.68
CA ASN A 148 -22.04 14.29 -3.26
C ASN A 148 -22.44 12.86 -2.92
N LEU A 149 -21.76 12.27 -1.95
CA LEU A 149 -22.23 11.02 -1.36
C LEU A 149 -23.46 11.29 -0.49
N PRO A 150 -24.39 10.33 -0.36
CA PRO A 150 -25.60 10.51 0.44
C PRO A 150 -25.34 10.80 1.93
N LYS A 151 -24.18 10.35 2.44
CA LYS A 151 -23.76 10.54 3.84
C LYS A 151 -22.35 11.09 3.87
N GLU A 152 -22.19 12.25 4.48
CA GLU A 152 -20.90 12.90 4.68
C GLU A 152 -19.95 11.99 5.48
N ASN A 153 -18.67 11.97 5.11
CA ASN A 153 -17.62 11.16 5.76
C ASN A 153 -17.85 9.63 5.74
N TYR A 154 -18.82 9.13 4.98
CA TYR A 154 -19.05 7.71 4.76
C TYR A 154 -18.89 7.37 3.28
N GLY A 155 -18.09 6.34 2.99
CA GLY A 155 -18.09 5.73 1.66
C GLY A 155 -19.41 5.02 1.39
N ALA A 156 -19.69 4.69 0.13
CA ALA A 156 -20.85 3.90 -0.26
C ALA A 156 -20.38 2.59 -0.91
N ILE A 157 -20.99 1.47 -0.52
CA ILE A 157 -20.80 0.17 -1.17
C ILE A 157 -22.15 -0.27 -1.71
N ILE A 158 -22.28 -0.31 -3.03
CA ILE A 158 -23.47 -0.83 -3.70
C ILE A 158 -23.23 -2.31 -3.98
N LEU A 159 -24.01 -3.18 -3.35
CA LEU A 159 -23.99 -4.63 -3.57
C LEU A 159 -24.79 -4.98 -4.83
N ALA A 160 -24.29 -4.55 -5.99
CA ALA A 160 -24.91 -4.82 -7.28
C ALA A 160 -24.59 -6.24 -7.79
N HIS A 161 -25.39 -6.71 -8.74
CA HIS A 161 -25.11 -7.92 -9.51
C HIS A 161 -24.45 -7.52 -10.85
N PRO A 162 -23.35 -8.16 -11.29
CA PRO A 162 -22.68 -9.33 -10.70
C PRO A 162 -21.61 -8.99 -9.64
N SER A 163 -21.37 -7.71 -9.33
CA SER A 163 -20.28 -7.30 -8.45
C SER A 163 -20.47 -5.95 -7.78
N PRO A 164 -19.79 -5.73 -6.64
CA PRO A 164 -19.94 -4.51 -5.87
C PRO A 164 -19.31 -3.30 -6.55
N ILE A 165 -19.88 -2.13 -6.28
CA ILE A 165 -19.34 -0.83 -6.66
C ILE A 165 -19.05 -0.05 -5.39
N VAL A 166 -17.86 0.53 -5.30
CA VAL A 166 -17.39 1.26 -4.13
C VAL A 166 -17.21 2.73 -4.48
N PHE A 167 -17.74 3.62 -3.63
CA PHE A 167 -17.56 5.05 -3.74
C PHE A 167 -16.96 5.62 -2.46
N TYR A 168 -16.04 6.56 -2.60
CA TYR A 168 -15.50 7.33 -1.49
C TYR A 168 -14.94 8.65 -1.98
N GLN A 169 -15.02 9.68 -1.14
CA GLN A 169 -14.50 10.99 -1.47
C GLN A 169 -12.96 10.97 -1.41
N ILE A 170 -12.26 11.58 -2.37
CA ILE A 170 -10.78 11.62 -2.42
C ILE A 170 -10.21 13.03 -2.39
N SER A 171 -11.08 14.04 -2.52
CA SER A 171 -10.78 15.46 -2.38
C SER A 171 -12.07 16.21 -2.05
N SER A 172 -11.98 17.48 -1.69
CA SER A 172 -13.14 18.35 -1.43
C SER A 172 -14.12 18.43 -2.62
N THR A 173 -13.69 18.08 -3.84
CA THR A 173 -14.49 18.19 -5.07
C THR A 173 -14.65 16.89 -5.85
N GLU A 174 -14.00 15.80 -5.44
CA GLU A 174 -13.93 14.56 -6.22
C GLU A 174 -14.31 13.33 -5.41
N ILE A 175 -15.08 12.45 -6.04
CA ILE A 175 -15.44 11.12 -5.55
C ILE A 175 -14.79 10.08 -6.45
N ARG A 176 -14.10 9.11 -5.85
CA ARG A 176 -13.68 7.89 -6.51
C ARG A 176 -14.87 6.94 -6.62
N CYS A 177 -15.10 6.42 -7.81
CA CYS A 177 -15.94 5.25 -8.05
C CYS A 177 -15.06 4.08 -8.50
N MET A 178 -15.24 2.91 -7.89
CA MET A 178 -14.54 1.68 -8.23
C MET A 178 -15.55 0.59 -8.52
N VAL A 179 -15.59 0.15 -9.78
CA VAL A 179 -16.46 -0.95 -10.23
C VAL A 179 -15.64 -2.23 -10.25
N ASN A 180 -16.02 -3.23 -9.46
CA ASN A 180 -15.42 -4.55 -9.55
C ASN A 180 -16.00 -5.29 -10.77
N VAL A 181 -15.14 -5.80 -11.63
CA VAL A 181 -15.51 -6.55 -12.83
C VAL A 181 -14.92 -7.95 -12.72
N PRO A 182 -15.74 -8.98 -12.43
CA PRO A 182 -15.32 -10.37 -12.53
C PRO A 182 -14.91 -10.67 -13.96
N SER A 183 -13.76 -11.31 -14.14
CA SER A 183 -13.30 -11.71 -15.46
C SER A 183 -12.24 -12.78 -15.31
N GLU A 184 -12.30 -13.81 -16.17
CA GLU A 184 -11.19 -14.74 -16.37
C GLU A 184 -10.10 -14.13 -17.27
N ASN A 185 -10.47 -13.12 -18.06
CA ASN A 185 -9.58 -12.35 -18.93
C ASN A 185 -9.26 -11.01 -18.26
N VAL A 186 -8.32 -11.03 -17.33
CA VAL A 186 -7.85 -9.83 -16.61
C VAL A 186 -6.69 -9.17 -17.35
N PRO A 187 -6.50 -7.84 -17.24
CA PRO A 187 -5.27 -7.19 -17.69
C PRO A 187 -4.06 -7.90 -17.06
N SER A 188 -2.97 -8.07 -17.81
CA SER A 188 -1.77 -8.75 -17.32
C SER A 188 -1.15 -7.99 -16.14
N VAL A 189 -1.52 -8.39 -14.93
CA VAL A 189 -0.72 -8.12 -13.75
C VAL A 189 0.41 -9.12 -13.81
N SER A 190 1.66 -8.66 -13.87
CA SER A 190 2.78 -9.56 -13.59
C SER A 190 2.48 -10.17 -12.23
N ASN A 191 2.28 -11.49 -12.21
CA ASN A 191 1.62 -12.28 -11.18
C ASN A 191 2.43 -12.30 -9.88
N ASP A 192 2.85 -11.15 -9.34
CA ASP A 192 4.19 -11.04 -8.78
C ASP A 192 4.44 -10.19 -7.49
N ALA A 193 3.49 -9.96 -6.55
CA ALA A 193 3.77 -9.31 -5.22
C ALA A 193 3.79 -10.22 -3.97
N LEU A 194 4.65 -9.95 -2.98
CA LEU A 194 4.84 -10.78 -1.75
C LEU A 194 3.54 -11.05 -0.95
N ASN A 195 2.59 -10.12 -0.96
CA ASN A 195 1.24 -10.34 -0.46
C ASN A 195 0.29 -9.38 -1.19
N MET A 196 -0.77 -9.92 -1.78
CA MET A 196 -1.85 -9.14 -2.36
C MET A 196 -3.18 -9.63 -1.81
N ARG A 197 -4.06 -8.68 -1.53
CA ARG A 197 -5.45 -8.94 -1.16
C ARG A 197 -6.34 -8.16 -2.09
N HIS A 198 -7.57 -8.63 -2.25
CA HIS A 198 -8.57 -7.92 -3.04
C HIS A 198 -8.74 -6.49 -2.50
N ALA A 199 -8.67 -5.49 -3.39
CA ALA A 199 -8.59 -4.07 -2.99
C ALA A 199 -9.88 -3.53 -2.36
N ILE A 200 -10.97 -4.31 -2.37
CA ILE A 200 -12.30 -3.91 -1.88
C ILE A 200 -12.30 -3.43 -0.42
N THR A 201 -11.42 -3.97 0.43
CA THR A 201 -11.34 -3.59 1.84
C THR A 201 -10.42 -2.39 2.08
N GLY A 202 -9.69 -1.92 1.06
CA GLY A 202 -8.74 -0.80 1.20
C GLY A 202 -7.56 -1.06 2.14
N GLY A 203 -7.35 -2.30 2.62
CA GLY A 203 -6.40 -2.59 3.70
C GLY A 203 -4.92 -2.69 3.29
N GLY A 204 -4.60 -2.60 2.00
CA GLY A 204 -3.24 -2.86 1.48
C GLY A 204 -2.19 -1.92 2.09
N MET A 205 -2.46 -0.63 2.16
CA MET A 205 -1.52 0.34 2.77
C MET A 205 -1.38 0.11 4.26
N THR A 206 -2.46 -0.18 4.98
CA THR A 206 -2.40 -0.47 6.42
C THR A 206 -1.51 -1.67 6.73
N VAL A 207 -1.62 -2.74 5.94
CA VAL A 207 -0.75 -3.92 6.08
C VAL A 207 0.70 -3.56 5.80
N ALA A 208 0.97 -2.82 4.72
CA ALA A 208 2.34 -2.41 4.39
C ALA A 208 2.98 -1.56 5.51
N LEU A 209 2.23 -0.63 6.09
CA LEU A 209 2.72 0.22 7.17
C LEU A 209 2.92 -0.56 8.47
N SER A 210 2.06 -1.54 8.76
CA SER A 210 2.26 -2.48 9.88
C SER A 210 3.50 -3.34 9.68
N ASP A 211 3.70 -3.88 8.47
CA ASP A 211 4.88 -4.67 8.11
C ASP A 211 6.18 -3.85 8.31
N VAL A 212 6.16 -2.56 7.95
CA VAL A 212 7.29 -1.63 8.18
C VAL A 212 7.61 -1.46 9.67
N VAL A 213 6.60 -1.33 10.53
CA VAL A 213 6.80 -1.20 11.99
C VAL A 213 7.43 -2.45 12.57
N ILE A 214 6.89 -3.64 12.22
CA ILE A 214 7.43 -4.92 12.68
C ILE A 214 8.86 -5.09 12.19
N LEU A 215 9.12 -4.85 10.91
CA LEU A 215 10.45 -4.97 10.32
C LEU A 215 11.46 -4.02 10.98
N ARG A 216 11.08 -2.76 11.20
CA ARG A 216 11.90 -1.78 11.93
C ARG A 216 12.28 -2.30 13.31
N ASP A 217 11.33 -2.83 14.06
CA ASP A 217 11.56 -3.27 15.44
C ASP A 217 12.40 -4.55 15.50
N LEU A 218 12.26 -5.44 14.52
CA LEU A 218 13.11 -6.63 14.37
C LEU A 218 14.55 -6.28 13.97
N LEU A 219 14.75 -5.25 13.12
CA LEU A 219 16.09 -4.85 12.66
C LEU A 219 16.80 -3.91 13.65
N ARG A 220 16.07 -3.15 14.48
CA ARG A 220 16.64 -2.19 15.45
C ARG A 220 17.76 -2.75 16.34
N PRO A 221 17.70 -3.97 16.90
CA PRO A 221 18.78 -4.50 17.73
C PRO A 221 20.02 -4.97 16.93
N LEU A 222 19.96 -5.00 15.60
CA LEU A 222 21.07 -5.44 14.78
C LEU A 222 22.03 -4.26 14.48
N HIS A 223 23.25 -4.37 14.99
CA HIS A 223 24.31 -3.39 14.72
C HIS A 223 25.13 -3.70 13.46
N ASP A 224 25.12 -4.97 13.03
CA ASP A 224 25.77 -5.45 11.82
C ASP A 224 24.73 -6.10 10.91
N LEU A 225 24.53 -5.51 9.73
CA LEU A 225 23.61 -6.03 8.72
C LEU A 225 24.32 -6.93 7.69
N SER A 226 25.61 -7.20 7.83
CA SER A 226 26.36 -8.07 6.92
C SER A 226 26.24 -9.56 7.28
N ASP A 227 25.84 -9.89 8.52
CA ASP A 227 25.56 -11.25 8.96
C ASP A 227 24.15 -11.70 8.53
N ALA A 228 24.10 -12.33 7.36
CA ALA A 228 22.86 -12.89 6.81
C ALA A 228 22.22 -13.96 7.71
N SER A 229 22.99 -14.74 8.48
CA SER A 229 22.44 -15.76 9.37
C SER A 229 21.70 -15.13 10.55
N THR A 230 22.30 -14.10 11.15
CA THR A 230 21.67 -13.35 12.24
C THR A 230 20.43 -12.62 11.75
N ILE A 231 20.48 -11.93 10.60
CA ILE A 231 19.29 -11.28 10.02
C ILE A 231 18.17 -12.30 9.80
N SER A 232 18.48 -13.46 9.21
CA SER A 232 17.47 -14.48 8.90
C SER A 232 16.75 -14.96 10.17
N LYS A 233 17.48 -15.21 11.27
CA LYS A 233 16.90 -15.61 12.56
C LYS A 233 15.92 -14.55 13.12
N TYR A 234 16.24 -13.27 12.99
CA TYR A 234 15.32 -12.20 13.40
C TYR A 234 14.09 -12.13 12.51
N LEU A 235 14.27 -12.29 11.19
CA LEU A 235 13.19 -12.25 10.21
C LEU A 235 12.28 -13.48 10.26
N GLU A 236 12.70 -14.62 10.80
CA GLU A 236 11.81 -15.76 11.04
C GLU A 236 10.59 -15.39 11.89
N SER A 237 10.78 -14.52 12.90
CA SER A 237 9.70 -14.05 13.76
C SER A 237 8.71 -13.11 13.04
N PHE A 238 9.11 -12.51 11.92
CA PHE A 238 8.25 -11.61 11.15
C PHE A 238 6.96 -12.30 10.70
N TYR A 239 7.03 -13.55 10.24
CA TYR A 239 5.87 -14.30 9.77
C TYR A 239 4.87 -14.62 10.89
N THR A 240 5.34 -14.77 12.12
CA THR A 240 4.51 -15.01 13.29
C THR A 240 3.88 -13.71 13.79
N LEU A 241 4.67 -12.63 13.87
CA LEU A 241 4.20 -11.32 14.34
C LEU A 241 3.19 -10.66 13.39
N ARG A 242 3.18 -11.07 12.12
CA ARG A 242 2.25 -10.58 11.10
C ARG A 242 0.87 -11.24 11.11
N LYS A 243 0.76 -12.47 11.63
CA LYS A 243 -0.49 -13.24 11.66
C LYS A 243 -1.47 -12.68 12.68
#